data_AF-A0AAD6CRS3-F1
#
_entry.id   AF-A0AAD6CRS3-F1
#
_cell.length_a   1.000
_cell.length_b   1.000
_cell.length_c   1.000
_cell.angle_alpha   90.00
_cell.angle_beta   90.00
_cell.angle_gamma   90.00
#
_symmetry.space_group_name_H-M   'P 1'
#
loop_
_entity.id
_entity.type
_entity.pdbx_description
1 polymer ?
#
loop_
_entity_poly.entity_id
_entity_poly.type
_entity_poly.pdbx_seq_one_letter_code
_entity_poly.pdbx_strand_id
1 'polypeptide(L)'
;MASTRPPAPEVHSAVNLLIDNLVNIKDETGKFLLHLPDGRIIDTKSWHGWEWTHGIGLYGVWKYYELTGEARLLQTIEDWFAARFAEGVQPKTSTRWPCS
;
A
#
# COMPACT_ATOMS: atom_id res chain seq x y z
N MET A 1 21.87 -28.56 -9.44
CA MET A 1 22.31 -27.17 -9.19
C MET A 1 21.84 -26.81 -7.80
N ALA A 2 22.74 -26.50 -6.86
CA ALA A 2 22.35 -26.16 -5.50
C ALA A 2 21.69 -24.78 -5.49
N SER A 3 20.48 -24.69 -4.96
CA SER A 3 19.82 -23.41 -4.69
C SER A 3 20.57 -22.71 -3.55
N THR A 4 21.35 -21.68 -3.86
CA THR A 4 22.00 -20.84 -2.87
C THR A 4 20.98 -19.89 -2.27
N ARG A 5 20.57 -20.14 -1.02
CA ARG A 5 19.73 -19.23 -0.25
C ARG A 5 20.48 -17.88 -0.10
N PRO A 6 19.86 -16.74 -0.42
CA PRO A 6 20.49 -15.45 -0.23
C PRO A 6 20.77 -15.20 1.26
N PRO A 7 21.87 -14.52 1.60
CA PRO A 7 22.18 -14.16 2.98
C PRO A 7 21.13 -13.18 3.54
N ALA A 8 20.85 -13.28 4.84
CA ALA A 8 19.79 -12.48 5.48
C ALA A 8 19.92 -10.96 5.23
N PRO A 9 21.11 -10.32 5.31
CA PRO A 9 21.24 -8.88 5.06
C PRO A 9 20.78 -8.45 3.65
N GLU A 10 20.98 -9.30 2.65
CA GLU A 10 20.55 -9.04 1.28
C GLU A 10 19.02 -9.08 1.18
N VAL A 11 18.39 -10.05 1.84
CA VAL A 11 16.92 -10.14 1.93
C VAL A 11 16.34 -8.91 2.63
N HIS A 12 16.92 -8.48 3.76
CA HIS A 12 16.48 -7.26 4.45
C HIS A 12 16.61 -6.01 3.57
N SER A 13 17.71 -5.91 2.82
CA SER A 13 17.93 -4.78 1.89
C SER A 13 16.89 -4.76 0.79
N ALA A 14 16.58 -5.91 0.20
CA ALA A 14 15.54 -6.04 -0.83
C ALA A 14 14.15 -5.70 -0.28
N VAL A 15 13.81 -6.17 0.92
CA VAL A 15 12.52 -5.85 1.57
C VAL A 15 12.41 -4.35 1.83
N ASN A 16 13.46 -3.72 2.37
CA ASN A 16 13.48 -2.27 2.60
C ASN A 16 13.27 -1.49 1.30
N LEU A 17 13.95 -1.87 0.22
CA LEU A 17 13.76 -1.26 -1.09
C LEU A 17 12.33 -1.42 -1.63
N LEU A 18 11.69 -2.57 -1.41
CA LEU A 18 10.30 -2.79 -1.81
C LEU A 18 9.33 -1.91 -1.02
N ILE A 19 9.53 -1.80 0.30
CA ILE A 19 8.72 -0.94 1.17
C ILE A 19 8.89 0.52 0.77
N ASP A 20 10.13 0.98 0.61
CA ASP A 20 10.43 2.36 0.22
C ASP A 20 9.82 2.71 -1.14
N ASN A 21 9.88 1.80 -2.12
CA ASN A 21 9.22 2.02 -3.41
C ASN A 21 7.70 2.07 -3.26
N LEU A 22 7.10 1.13 -2.51
CA LEU A 22 5.65 1.04 -2.30
C LEU A 22 5.07 2.33 -1.71
N VAL A 23 5.68 2.85 -0.66
CA VAL A 23 5.17 4.05 0.06
C VAL A 23 5.38 5.34 -0.73
N ASN A 24 6.30 5.32 -1.71
CA ASN A 24 6.60 6.46 -2.57
C ASN A 24 5.95 6.37 -3.95
N ILE A 25 5.09 5.37 -4.22
CA ILE A 25 4.35 5.31 -5.49
C ILE A 25 3.46 6.55 -5.59
N LYS A 26 3.75 7.38 -6.60
CA LYS A 26 2.98 8.56 -6.99
C LYS A 26 2.79 8.52 -8.50
N ASP A 27 1.59 8.80 -8.98
CA ASP A 27 1.35 9.06 -10.40
C ASP A 27 1.37 10.57 -10.67
N GLU A 28 2.57 11.13 -10.83
CA GLU A 28 2.73 12.55 -11.15
C GLU A 28 2.24 12.90 -12.57
N THR A 29 2.07 11.90 -13.43
CA THR A 29 1.65 12.09 -14.83
C THR A 29 0.14 12.02 -15.02
N GLY A 30 -0.59 11.49 -14.03
CA GLY A 30 -2.02 11.23 -14.11
C GLY A 30 -2.42 10.15 -15.13
N LYS A 31 -1.44 9.39 -15.66
CA LYS A 31 -1.64 8.42 -16.75
C LYS A 31 -2.53 7.25 -16.33
N PHE A 32 -2.63 6.97 -15.04
CA PHE A 32 -3.38 5.84 -14.49
C PHE A 32 -4.57 6.27 -13.63
N LEU A 33 -4.96 7.54 -13.70
CA LEU A 33 -6.18 8.02 -13.09
C LEU A 33 -7.38 7.36 -13.77
N LEU A 34 -8.27 6.79 -12.94
CA LEU A 34 -9.51 6.21 -13.43
C LEU A 34 -10.56 7.31 -13.53
N HIS A 35 -10.99 7.62 -14.75
CA HIS A 35 -12.08 8.56 -15.01
C HIS A 35 -13.41 7.81 -15.01
N LEU A 36 -14.31 8.18 -14.10
CA LEU A 36 -15.65 7.62 -14.04
C LEU A 36 -16.64 8.46 -14.89
N PRO A 37 -17.72 7.85 -15.41
CA PRO A 37 -18.73 8.55 -16.22
C PRO A 37 -19.46 9.68 -15.48
N ASP A 38 -19.41 9.69 -14.15
CA ASP A 38 -20.00 10.73 -13.29
C ASP A 38 -19.04 11.91 -13.03
N GLY A 39 -17.88 11.93 -13.70
CA GLY A 39 -16.89 13.01 -13.59
C GLY A 39 -15.89 12.85 -12.43
N ARG A 40 -16.00 11.79 -11.62
CA ARG A 40 -15.00 11.50 -10.59
C ARG A 40 -13.69 11.01 -11.21
N ILE A 41 -12.58 11.44 -10.62
CA ILE A 41 -11.23 10.99 -10.96
C ILE A 41 -10.71 10.24 -9.73
N ILE A 42 -10.43 8.94 -9.90
CA ILE A 42 -9.94 8.09 -8.81
C ILE A 42 -8.47 7.79 -9.06
N ASP A 43 -7.62 8.18 -8.11
CA ASP A 43 -6.26 7.67 -8.04
C ASP A 43 -6.29 6.27 -7.40
N THR A 44 -6.13 5.26 -8.25
CA THR A 44 -6.16 3.85 -7.85
C THR A 44 -4.77 3.30 -7.55
N LYS A 45 -3.71 4.10 -7.73
CA LYS A 45 -2.33 3.62 -7.75
C LYS A 45 -1.40 4.29 -6.76
N SER A 46 -1.58 5.55 -6.41
CA SER A 46 -0.70 6.18 -5.43
C SER A 46 -0.93 5.62 -4.04
N TRP A 47 0.10 5.72 -3.19
CA TRP A 47 0.05 5.31 -1.79
C TRP A 47 -1.08 6.01 -1.00
N HIS A 48 -1.53 7.16 -1.50
CA HIS A 48 -2.63 7.95 -0.94
C HIS A 48 -4.00 7.50 -1.46
N GLY A 49 -4.16 6.24 -1.86
CA GLY A 49 -5.46 5.66 -2.19
C GLY A 49 -6.08 4.89 -1.02
N TRP A 50 -7.32 4.44 -1.19
CA TRP A 50 -7.95 3.45 -0.30
C TRP A 50 -8.44 2.27 -1.13
N GLU A 51 -7.52 1.37 -1.46
CA GLU A 51 -7.80 0.19 -2.27
C GLU A 51 -7.26 -1.09 -1.61
N TRP A 52 -7.78 -2.25 -2.02
CA TRP A 52 -7.40 -3.54 -1.44
C TRP A 52 -5.89 -3.83 -1.56
N THR A 53 -5.24 -3.29 -2.59
CA THR A 53 -3.78 -3.36 -2.80
C THR A 53 -3.00 -2.72 -1.64
N HIS A 54 -3.49 -1.61 -1.10
CA HIS A 54 -2.90 -0.94 0.07
C HIS A 54 -3.01 -1.84 1.30
N GLY A 55 -4.13 -2.54 1.48
CA GLY A 55 -4.31 -3.49 2.56
C GLY A 55 -3.27 -4.61 2.55
N ILE A 56 -2.93 -5.14 1.37
CA ILE A 56 -1.85 -6.14 1.21
C ILE A 56 -0.49 -5.52 1.54
N GLY A 57 -0.21 -4.31 1.05
CA GLY A 57 1.03 -3.58 1.32
C GLY A 57 1.25 -3.32 2.81
N LEU A 58 0.24 -2.75 3.48
CA LEU A 58 0.26 -2.47 4.93
C LEU A 58 0.44 -3.74 5.76
N TYR A 59 -0.20 -4.85 5.37
CA TYR A 59 0.00 -6.12 6.05
C TYR A 59 1.44 -6.63 5.91
N GLY A 60 2.06 -6.48 4.72
CA GLY A 60 3.47 -6.81 4.51
C GLY A 60 4.40 -5.99 5.42
N VAL A 61 4.18 -4.68 5.51
CA VAL A 61 4.92 -3.77 6.40
C VAL A 61 4.73 -4.16 7.86
N TRP A 62 3.51 -4.51 8.27
CA TRP A 62 3.20 -4.99 9.62
C TRP A 62 3.95 -6.28 9.97
N LYS A 63 3.93 -7.28 9.08
CA LYS A 63 4.66 -8.54 9.30
C LYS A 63 6.17 -8.31 9.41
N TYR A 64 6.70 -7.34 8.67
CA TYR A 64 8.12 -6.99 8.74
C TYR A 64 8.44 -6.22 10.04
N TYR A 65 7.55 -5.35 10.50
CA TYR A 65 7.63 -4.72 11.82
C TYR A 65 7.61 -5.75 12.95
N GLU A 66 6.73 -6.74 12.92
CA GLU A 66 6.71 -7.82 13.92
C GLU A 66 8.02 -8.62 13.96
N LEU A 67 8.72 -8.71 12.83
CA LEU A 67 10.00 -9.43 12.72
C LEU A 67 11.18 -8.60 13.25
N THR A 68 11.22 -7.30 12.96
CA THR A 68 12.41 -6.46 13.21
C THR A 68 12.26 -5.52 14.41
N GLY A 69 11.03 -5.20 14.82
CA GLY A 69 10.74 -4.16 15.81
C GLY A 69 11.05 -2.73 15.34
N GLU A 70 11.24 -2.51 14.03
CA GLU A 70 11.68 -1.23 13.51
C GLU A 70 10.55 -0.17 13.53
N ALA A 71 10.69 0.84 14.39
CA ALA A 71 9.65 1.84 14.66
C ALA A 71 9.18 2.62 13.41
N ARG A 72 10.03 2.83 12.40
CA ARG A 72 9.65 3.55 11.16
C ARG A 72 8.51 2.85 10.40
N LEU A 73 8.45 1.53 10.49
CA LEU A 73 7.46 0.71 9.80
C LEU A 73 6.09 0.89 10.43
N LEU A 74 6.04 0.93 11.76
CA LEU A 74 4.81 1.21 12.50
C LEU A 74 4.32 2.64 12.22
N GLN A 75 5.23 3.62 12.26
CA GLN A 75 4.89 5.02 11.95
C GLN A 75 4.28 5.16 10.55
N THR A 76 4.85 4.48 9.55
CA THR A 76 4.30 4.46 8.18
C THR A 76 2.85 3.96 8.13
N ILE A 77 2.53 2.91 8.90
CA ILE A 77 1.18 2.35 8.96
C ILE A 77 0.22 3.33 9.65
N GLU A 78 0.63 3.88 10.79
CA GLU A 78 -0.17 4.82 11.58
C GLU A 78 -0.47 6.10 10.80
N ASP A 79 0.55 6.67 10.15
CA ASP A 79 0.42 7.87 9.31
C ASP A 79 -0.56 7.64 8.15
N TRP A 80 -0.50 6.47 7.51
CA TRP A 80 -1.41 6.13 6.43
C TRP A 80 -2.87 6.10 6.93
N PHE A 81 -3.15 5.40 8.04
CA PHE A 81 -4.50 5.35 8.62
C PHE A 81 -4.97 6.72 9.10
N ALA A 82 -4.11 7.50 9.77
CA ALA A 82 -4.44 8.84 10.22
C ALA A 82 -4.86 9.74 9.05
N ALA A 83 -4.10 9.71 7.94
CA ALA A 83 -4.45 10.46 6.74
C ALA A 83 -5.80 10.00 6.14
N ARG A 84 -6.02 8.70 5.98
CA ARG A 84 -7.29 8.16 5.43
C ARG A 84 -8.50 8.47 6.32
N PHE A 85 -8.34 8.46 7.63
CA PHE A 85 -9.42 8.82 8.56
C PHE A 85 -9.73 10.32 8.54
N ALA A 86 -8.71 11.18 8.37
CA ALA A 86 -8.89 12.61 8.24
C ALA A 86 -9.61 13.03 6.94
N GLU A 87 -9.41 12.29 5.84
CA GLU A 87 -10.11 12.50 4.56
C GLU A 87 -11.62 12.17 4.62
N GLY A 88 -12.07 11.47 5.68
CA GLY A 88 -13.41 10.93 5.79
C GLY A 88 -13.52 9.56 5.11
N VAL A 89 -14.45 8.73 5.60
CA VAL A 89 -14.64 7.36 5.06
C VAL A 89 -15.06 7.46 3.60
N GLN A 90 -14.12 7.19 2.69
CA GLN A 90 -14.45 6.99 1.28
C GLN A 90 -15.50 5.88 1.20
N PRO A 91 -16.63 6.07 0.48
CA PRO A 91 -17.63 5.03 0.35
C PRO A 91 -16.95 3.80 -0.24
N LYS A 92 -16.98 2.69 0.51
CA LYS A 92 -16.34 1.43 0.14
C LYS A 92 -16.55 1.14 -1.34
N THR A 93 -15.48 0.83 -2.07
CA THR A 93 -15.50 0.15 -3.37
C THR A 93 -15.97 -1.31 -3.19
N SER A 94 -17.11 -1.50 -2.53
CA SER A 94 -17.90 -2.71 -2.61
C SER A 94 -19.08 -2.31 -3.46
N THR A 95 -19.00 -2.58 -4.76
CA THR A 95 -20.20 -2.84 -5.54
C THR A 95 -21.07 -3.74 -4.67
N ARG A 96 -22.27 -3.28 -4.33
CA ARG A 96 -23.25 -4.07 -3.60
C ARG A 96 -23.42 -5.35 -4.42
N TRP A 97 -22.88 -6.48 -3.93
CA TRP A 97 -23.15 -7.77 -4.54
C TRP A 97 -24.66 -7.93 -4.57
N PRO A 98 -25.30 -8.07 -5.75
CA PRO A 98 -26.72 -8.36 -5.78
C PRO A 98 -26.88 -9.72 -5.12
N CYS A 99 -27.59 -9.76 -3.99
CA CYS A 99 -28.18 -11.01 -3.51
C CYS A 99 -29.19 -11.43 -4.57
N SER A 100 -28.77 -12.34 -5.45
CA SER A 100 -29.63 -13.24 -6.20
C SER A 100 -29.99 -14.44 -5.35
#